data_AF-A0A917DA45-F1
#
_entry.id   AF-A0A917DA45-F1
#
_cell.length_a   1.000
_cell.length_b   1.000
_cell.length_c   1.000
_cell.angle_alpha   90.00
_cell.angle_beta   90.00
_cell.angle_gamma   90.00
#
_symmetry.space_group_name_H-M   'P 1'
#
loop_
_entity.id
_entity.type
_entity.pdbx_description
1 polymer ?
#
loop_
_entity_poly.entity_id
_entity_poly.type
_entity_poly.pdbx_seq_one_letter_code
_entity_poly.pdbx_strand_id
1 'polypeptide(L)'
;MGRVEKVDEELRALIQDVIDAGLLAEESRGLAVARQVAARGFGSLDADGRRVWEQAVLPVLSKPLHEQIAIASILRRGGYVPRKITF
;
A
#
# COMPACT_ATOMS: atom_id res chain seq x y z
N MET A 1 -15.86 22.45 11.62
CA MET A 1 -15.13 21.31 12.23
C MET A 1 -15.43 20.12 11.34
N GLY A 2 -14.48 19.63 10.52
CA GLY A 2 -14.81 18.65 9.47
C GLY A 2 -13.67 18.39 8.48
N ARG A 3 -12.46 18.10 8.99
CA ARG A 3 -11.27 17.89 8.16
C ARG A 3 -10.63 16.50 8.35
N VAL A 4 -11.19 15.66 9.23
CA VAL A 4 -10.60 14.35 9.59
C VAL A 4 -11.18 13.24 8.71
N GLU A 5 -12.48 13.24 8.43
CA GLU A 5 -13.14 12.15 7.69
C GLU A 5 -12.68 12.01 6.23
N LYS A 6 -12.36 13.12 5.55
CA LYS A 6 -11.98 13.09 4.13
C LYS A 6 -10.60 12.46 3.88
N VAL A 7 -9.67 12.70 4.81
CA VAL A 7 -8.29 12.18 4.73
C VAL A 7 -8.27 10.67 4.98
N ASP A 8 -9.13 10.18 5.88
CA ASP A 8 -9.27 8.74 6.13
C ASP A 8 -9.87 8.00 4.91
N GLU A 9 -10.77 8.64 4.15
CA GLU A 9 -11.33 8.04 2.92
C GLU A 9 -10.30 7.93 1.79
N GLU A 10 -9.51 8.98 1.54
CA GLU A 10 -8.43 8.96 0.55
C GLU A 10 -7.36 7.92 0.91
N LEU A 11 -6.95 7.84 2.18
CA LEU A 11 -6.00 6.83 2.64
C LEU A 11 -6.56 5.41 2.51
N ARG A 12 -7.83 5.21 2.83
CA ARG A 12 -8.51 3.92 2.66
C ARG A 12 -8.55 3.50 1.20
N ALA A 13 -8.90 4.41 0.29
CA ALA A 13 -8.93 4.14 -1.15
C ALA A 13 -7.53 3.75 -1.66
N LEU A 14 -6.51 4.51 -1.27
CA LEU A 14 -5.11 4.24 -1.60
C LEU A 14 -4.65 2.85 -1.12
N ILE A 15 -4.98 2.47 0.11
CA ILE A 15 -4.64 1.14 0.64
C ILE A 15 -5.38 0.06 -0.14
N GLN A 16 -6.65 0.28 -0.50
CA GLN A 16 -7.44 -0.69 -1.25
C GLN A 16 -6.85 -0.91 -2.65
N ASP A 17 -6.41 0.14 -3.34
CA ASP A 17 -5.76 0.05 -4.64
C ASP A 17 -4.45 -0.74 -4.55
N VAL A 18 -3.64 -0.52 -3.50
CA VAL A 18 -2.38 -1.25 -3.27
C VAL A 18 -2.63 -2.73 -3.01
N ILE A 19 -3.68 -3.07 -2.27
CA ILE A 19 -4.09 -4.45 -2.00
C ILE A 19 -4.59 -5.13 -3.28
N ASP A 20 -5.48 -4.50 -4.03
CA ASP A 20 -6.02 -5.03 -5.29
C ASP A 20 -4.93 -5.18 -6.37
N ALA A 21 -3.97 -4.25 -6.37
CA ALA A 21 -2.81 -4.33 -7.22
C ALA A 21 -1.84 -5.47 -6.85
N GLY A 22 -2.00 -6.13 -5.68
CA GLY A 22 -1.13 -7.21 -5.22
C GLY A 22 0.28 -6.73 -4.86
N LEU A 23 0.42 -5.45 -4.47
CA LEU A 23 1.73 -4.84 -4.17
C LEU A 23 2.24 -5.20 -2.77
N LEU A 24 1.37 -5.74 -1.92
CA LEU A 24 1.73 -6.34 -0.64
C LEU A 24 1.69 -7.87 -0.80
N ALA A 25 2.73 -8.55 -0.31
CA ALA A 25 2.79 -10.00 -0.37
C ALA A 25 1.60 -10.65 0.34
N GLU A 26 1.03 -11.69 -0.28
CA GLU A 26 -0.04 -12.49 0.30
C GLU A 26 0.42 -13.11 1.63
N GLU A 27 -0.49 -13.17 2.60
CA GLU A 27 -0.22 -13.65 3.98
C GLU A 27 0.82 -12.81 4.77
N SER A 28 1.29 -11.69 4.23
CA SER A 28 2.24 -10.84 4.94
C SER A 28 1.60 -10.07 6.09
N ARG A 29 2.40 -9.84 7.13
CA ARG A 29 2.02 -8.97 8.25
C ARG A 29 1.70 -7.54 7.78
N GLY A 30 2.34 -7.08 6.71
CA GLY A 30 2.05 -5.80 6.06
C GLY A 30 0.64 -5.74 5.49
N LEU A 31 0.16 -6.80 4.82
CA LEU A 31 -1.21 -6.88 4.31
C LEU A 31 -2.24 -6.82 5.44
N ALA A 32 -2.00 -7.53 6.54
CA ALA A 32 -2.88 -7.50 7.71
C ALA A 32 -2.96 -6.09 8.33
N VAL A 33 -1.81 -5.43 8.48
CA VAL A 33 -1.71 -4.06 9.01
C VAL A 33 -2.36 -3.04 8.07
N ALA A 34 -2.16 -3.17 6.76
CA ALA A 34 -2.82 -2.31 5.76
C ALA A 34 -4.35 -2.45 5.83
N ARG A 35 -4.88 -3.67 5.89
CA ARG A 35 -6.33 -3.93 6.07
C ARG A 35 -6.86 -3.34 7.37
N GLN A 36 -6.11 -3.45 8.45
CA GLN A 36 -6.49 -2.87 9.74
C GLN A 36 -6.60 -1.34 9.65
N VAL A 37 -5.62 -0.67 9.02
CA VAL A 37 -5.66 0.78 8.83
C VAL A 37 -6.81 1.20 7.91
N ALA A 38 -7.05 0.48 6.81
CA ALA A 38 -8.19 0.76 5.92
C ALA A 38 -9.56 0.60 6.60
N ALA A 39 -9.67 -0.28 7.60
CA ALA A 39 -10.91 -0.55 8.31
C ALA A 39 -11.13 0.31 9.57
N ARG A 40 -10.05 0.68 10.27
CA ARG A 40 -10.11 1.29 11.62
C ARG A 40 -9.26 2.54 11.78
N GLY A 41 -8.59 2.98 10.71
CA GLY A 41 -7.68 4.12 10.73
C GLY A 41 -6.30 3.80 11.33
N PHE A 42 -5.33 4.67 11.07
CA PHE A 42 -3.94 4.50 11.53
C PHE A 42 -3.82 4.50 13.06
N GLY A 43 -4.68 5.25 13.75
CA GLY A 43 -4.72 5.31 15.22
C GLY A 43 -5.03 3.97 15.90
N SER A 44 -5.56 2.99 15.16
CA SER A 44 -5.84 1.65 15.67
C SER A 44 -4.61 0.75 15.80
N LEU A 45 -3.44 1.17 15.29
CA LEU A 45 -2.20 0.41 15.37
C LEU A 45 -1.50 0.58 16.72
N ASP A 46 -1.08 -0.55 17.28
CA ASP A 46 -0.16 -0.63 18.41
C ASP A 46 1.28 -0.36 17.97
N ALA A 47 2.22 -0.32 18.91
CA ALA A 47 3.62 0.04 18.62
C ALA A 47 4.28 -0.90 17.59
N ASP A 48 3.95 -2.19 17.62
CA ASP A 48 4.48 -3.16 16.68
C ASP A 48 3.81 -3.06 15.30
N GLY A 49 2.48 -2.88 15.27
CA GLY A 49 1.74 -2.59 14.04
C GLY A 49 2.23 -1.33 13.33
N ARG A 50 2.61 -0.29 14.07
CA ARG A 50 3.22 0.94 13.51
C ARG A 50 4.58 0.66 12.88
N ARG A 51 5.43 -0.14 13.51
CA ARG A 51 6.72 -0.54 12.93
C ARG A 51 6.54 -1.31 11.61
N VAL A 52 5.58 -2.24 11.59
CA VAL A 52 5.25 -2.99 10.37
C VAL A 52 4.70 -2.05 9.29
N TRP A 53 3.85 -1.09 9.66
CA TRP A 53 3.36 -0.07 8.75
C TRP A 53 4.52 0.71 8.12
N GLU A 54 5.42 1.25 8.94
CA GLU A 54 6.56 2.07 8.48
C GLU A 54 7.56 1.27 7.62
N GLN A 55 7.78 -0.01 7.92
CA GLN A 55 8.76 -0.83 7.22
C GLN A 55 8.22 -1.51 5.96
N ALA A 56 6.95 -1.91 5.95
CA ALA A 56 6.39 -2.75 4.89
C ALA A 56 5.30 -2.05 4.06
N VAL A 57 4.48 -1.19 4.67
CA VAL A 57 3.32 -0.59 4.00
C VAL A 57 3.66 0.81 3.46
N LEU A 58 4.24 1.66 4.30
CA LEU A 58 4.59 3.04 3.95
C LEU A 58 5.51 3.13 2.72
N PRO A 59 6.56 2.31 2.54
CA PRO A 59 7.40 2.39 1.34
C PRO A 59 6.66 2.07 0.04
N VAL A 60 5.60 1.27 0.11
CA VAL A 60 4.73 0.96 -1.04
C VAL A 60 3.79 2.13 -1.32
N LEU A 61 3.23 2.76 -0.29
CA LEU A 61 2.34 3.92 -0.42
C LEU A 61 3.08 5.22 -0.82
N SER A 62 4.32 5.40 -0.35
CA SER A 62 5.11 6.63 -0.54
C SER A 62 5.82 6.72 -1.90
N LYS A 63 5.93 5.62 -2.63
CA LYS A 63 6.35 5.65 -4.03
C LYS A 63 5.20 6.22 -4.87
N PRO A 64 5.47 7.06 -5.88
CA PRO A 64 4.42 7.64 -6.71
C PRO A 64 3.53 6.53 -7.28
N LEU A 65 2.29 6.47 -6.79
CA LEU A 65 1.36 5.39 -7.06
C LEU A 65 1.11 5.22 -8.56
N HIS A 66 1.14 6.34 -9.30
CA HIS A 66 1.02 6.39 -10.75
C HIS A 66 2.09 5.54 -11.47
N GLU A 67 3.35 5.61 -11.04
CA GLU A 67 4.44 4.81 -11.63
C GLU A 67 4.30 3.33 -11.28
N GLN A 68 3.89 3.01 -10.05
CA GLN A 68 3.71 1.62 -9.62
C GLN A 68 2.50 0.94 -10.25
N ILE A 69 1.37 1.64 -10.39
CA ILE A 69 0.17 1.13 -11.08
C ILE A 69 0.48 0.91 -12.57
N ALA A 70 1.25 1.79 -13.21
CA ALA A 70 1.69 1.61 -14.59
C ALA A 70 2.54 0.33 -14.74
N ILE A 71 3.54 0.12 -13.86
CA ILE A 71 4.37 -1.09 -13.85
C ILE A 71 3.54 -2.35 -13.59
N ALA A 72 2.70 -2.36 -12.56
CA ALA A 72 1.87 -3.51 -12.21
C ALA A 72 0.83 -3.84 -13.30
N SER A 73 0.31 -2.83 -14.00
CA SER A 73 -0.61 -3.00 -15.14
C SER A 73 0.10 -3.51 -16.39
N ILE A 74 1.36 -3.11 -16.62
CA ILE A 74 2.22 -3.65 -17.69
C ILE A 74 2.53 -5.14 -17.42
N LEU A 75 2.93 -5.49 -16.20
CA LEU A 75 3.25 -6.87 -15.79
C LEU A 75 2.04 -7.81 -15.88
N ARG A 76 0.83 -7.33 -15.57
CA ARG A 76 -0.41 -8.11 -15.67
C ARG A 76 -0.89 -8.36 -17.11
N ARG A 77 -0.53 -7.49 -18.07
CA ARG A 77 -1.02 -7.55 -19.46
C ARG A 77 -0.10 -8.25 -20.46
N GLY A 78 1.19 -8.39 -20.15
CA GLY A 78 2.12 -9.06 -21.04
C GLY A 78 3.35 -9.48 -20.27
N GLY A 79 3.76 -10.75 -20.41
CA GLY A 79 4.89 -11.37 -19.71
C GLY A 79 6.24 -10.67 -19.97
N TYR A 80 6.45 -9.50 -19.37
CA TYR A 80 7.67 -8.73 -19.45
C TYR A 80 8.38 -8.77 -18.10
N VAL A 81 9.55 -9.41 -18.07
CA VAL A 81 10.46 -9.37 -16.92
C VAL A 81 11.39 -8.17 -17.09
N PRO A 82 11.33 -7.13 -16.25
CA PRO A 82 12.26 -6.00 -16.36
C PRO A 82 13.66 -6.47 -15.96
N ARG A 83 14.62 -6.33 -16.89
CA ARG A 83 16.05 -6.52 -16.62
C ARG A 83 16.51 -5.46 -15.61
N LYS A 84 17.29 -5.91 -14.64
CA LYS A 84 17.92 -5.12 -13.58
C LYS A 84 18.37 -3.73 -14.07
N ILE A 85 17.90 -2.69 -13.39
CA ILE A 85 18.53 -1.38 -13.42
C ILE A 85 19.77 -1.49 -12.54
N THR A 86 20.95 -1.36 -13.15
CA THR A 86 22.23 -1.19 -12.45
C THR A 86 22.38 0.29 -12.11
N PHE A 87 22.70 0.58 -10.84
CA PHE A 87 23.03 1.93 -10.36
C PHE A 87 24.31 2.47 -11.02
#